data_AF-A0A517YXJ0-F1
#
_entry.id   AF-A0A517YXJ0-F1
#
_cell.length_a   1.000
_cell.length_b   1.000
_cell.length_c   1.000
_cell.angle_alpha   90.00
_cell.angle_beta   90.00
_cell.angle_gamma   90.00
#
_symmetry.space_group_name_H-M   'P 1'
#
loop_
_entity.id
_entity.type
_entity.pdbx_description
1 polymer ?
#
loop_
_entity_poly.entity_id
_entity_poly.type
_entity_poly.pdbx_seq_one_letter_code
_entity_poly.pdbx_strand_id
1 'polypeptide(L)'
;MVNSNPYIQRRYHQQRGLSLVEMLVSLAITAMLLTATMVAIDTSFRAYASAAESASTQASTRMVINRLLMMIRNSTAHGPLTLTEAKDFDTNATQEESTITSNFLEMIDPKGRLIRIEHNASENTLYLRVDQNGNFTYDNSELAQPLLSGVEKAAFYTKHRINDEGIYQLERGSIDLSVVPDRDNTLAIESASQSTIRVIASTMPRRIDY
;
A
#
# COMPACT_ATOMS: atom_id res chain seq x y z
N MET A 1 -1.39 95.53 36.46
CA MET A 1 -0.39 94.47 36.68
C MET A 1 -1.11 93.14 36.71
N VAL A 2 -0.80 92.30 35.73
CA VAL A 2 -1.39 90.99 35.45
C VAL A 2 -0.49 89.94 36.12
N ASN A 3 -1.07 88.96 36.82
CA ASN A 3 -0.43 87.65 36.92
C ASN A 3 -1.45 86.56 37.26
N SER A 4 -2.11 86.01 36.24
CA SER A 4 -2.87 84.77 36.32
C SER A 4 -1.90 83.60 36.17
N ASN A 5 -1.59 82.95 37.29
CA ASN A 5 -0.72 81.78 37.34
C ASN A 5 -1.53 80.53 36.89
N PRO A 6 -1.21 79.87 35.76
CA PRO A 6 -1.91 78.66 35.36
C PRO A 6 -1.29 77.48 36.12
N TYR A 7 -2.06 76.88 37.03
CA TYR A 7 -1.69 75.60 37.62
C TYR A 7 -1.66 74.52 36.52
N ILE A 8 -0.46 74.19 36.05
CA ILE A 8 -0.22 73.05 35.15
C ILE A 8 -0.53 71.78 35.96
N GLN A 9 -1.75 71.25 35.79
CA GLN A 9 -2.10 69.93 36.32
C GLN A 9 -1.35 68.86 35.54
N ARG A 10 -0.22 68.40 36.06
CA ARG A 10 0.44 67.17 35.61
C ARG A 10 -0.50 66.00 35.86
N ARG A 11 -1.10 65.45 34.80
CA ARG A 11 -1.77 64.15 34.84
C ARG A 11 -0.70 63.10 35.15
N TYR A 12 -0.65 62.65 36.40
CA TYR A 12 0.02 61.41 36.74
C TYR A 12 -0.71 60.29 36.00
N HIS A 13 -0.10 59.78 34.93
CA HIS A 13 -0.45 58.46 34.43
C HIS A 13 -0.18 57.48 35.56
N GLN A 14 -1.23 57.06 36.26
CA GLN A 14 -1.16 55.91 37.14
C GLN A 14 -0.79 54.72 36.26
N GLN A 15 0.49 54.35 36.28
CA GLN A 15 0.94 53.06 35.78
C GLN A 15 0.33 52.01 36.71
N ARG A 16 -0.84 51.49 36.31
CA ARG A 16 -1.49 50.38 36.99
C ARG A 16 -0.69 49.12 36.66
N GLY A 17 0.05 48.61 37.64
CA GLY A 17 0.66 47.28 37.54
C GLY A 17 -0.42 46.19 37.52
N LEU A 18 -0.11 45.08 36.85
CA LEU A 18 -0.97 43.89 36.80
C LEU A 18 -1.20 43.34 38.22
N SER A 19 -2.45 43.00 38.52
CA SER A 19 -2.80 42.32 39.78
C SER A 19 -2.30 40.86 39.74
N LEU A 20 -1.90 40.31 40.90
CA LEU A 20 -1.46 38.92 41.05
C LEU A 20 -2.52 37.94 40.52
N VAL A 21 -3.80 38.23 40.80
CA VAL A 21 -4.92 37.43 40.30
C VAL A 21 -4.98 37.45 38.76
N GLU A 22 -4.72 38.60 38.16
CA GLU A 22 -4.74 38.79 36.70
C GLU A 22 -3.60 38.03 36.02
N MET A 23 -2.42 37.99 36.65
CA MET A 23 -1.28 37.18 36.21
C MET A 23 -1.56 35.67 36.34
N LEU A 24 -2.20 35.22 37.43
CA LEU A 24 -2.57 33.82 37.61
C LEU A 24 -3.63 33.36 36.61
N VAL A 25 -4.64 34.19 36.34
CA VAL A 25 -5.65 33.91 35.31
C VAL A 25 -5.01 33.83 33.94
N SER A 26 -4.11 34.78 33.61
CA SER A 26 -3.36 34.75 32.35
C SER A 26 -2.49 33.50 32.23
N LEU A 27 -1.80 33.11 33.30
CA LEU A 27 -0.99 31.89 33.33
C LEU A 27 -1.85 30.63 33.17
N ALA A 28 -3.01 30.57 33.82
CA ALA A 28 -3.92 29.43 33.72
C ALA A 28 -4.48 29.28 32.30
N ILE A 29 -4.91 30.39 31.68
CA ILE A 29 -5.42 30.40 30.31
C ILE A 29 -4.31 29.98 29.33
N THR A 30 -3.11 30.54 29.46
CA THR A 30 -1.98 30.19 28.59
C THR A 30 -1.55 28.74 28.75
N ALA A 31 -1.50 28.21 29.97
CA ALA A 31 -1.20 26.80 30.23
C ALA A 31 -2.27 25.87 29.64
N MET A 32 -3.55 26.23 29.75
CA MET A 32 -4.65 25.45 29.17
C MET A 32 -4.58 25.46 27.63
N LEU A 33 -4.34 26.62 27.02
CA LEU A 33 -4.17 26.75 25.58
C LEU A 33 -2.94 25.97 25.09
N LEU A 34 -1.81 26.06 25.80
CA LEU A 34 -0.59 25.33 25.46
C LEU A 34 -0.79 23.82 25.51
N THR A 35 -1.52 23.33 26.51
CA THR A 35 -1.82 21.89 26.62
C THR A 35 -2.73 21.44 25.49
N ALA A 36 -3.78 22.22 25.19
CA ALA A 36 -4.71 21.92 24.10
C ALA A 36 -4.01 21.92 22.73
N THR A 37 -3.12 22.88 22.47
CA THR A 37 -2.36 22.94 21.21
C THR A 37 -1.37 21.79 21.10
N MET A 38 -0.71 21.39 22.18
CA MET A 38 0.22 20.26 22.16
C MET A 38 -0.50 18.95 21.78
N VAL A 39 -1.69 18.71 22.35
CA VAL A 39 -2.52 17.53 22.01
C VAL A 39 -2.99 17.59 20.55
N ALA A 40 -3.41 18.76 20.07
CA ALA A 40 -3.83 18.94 18.69
C ALA A 40 -2.68 18.69 17.70
N ILE A 41 -1.46 19.15 18.03
CA ILE A 41 -0.26 18.96 17.21
C ILE A 41 0.14 17.48 17.16
N ASP A 42 0.17 16.78 18.30
CA ASP A 42 0.48 15.35 18.36
C ASP A 42 -0.50 14.55 17.48
N THR A 43 -1.79 14.83 17.62
CA THR A 43 -2.84 14.20 16.79
C THR A 43 -2.64 14.50 15.30
N SER A 44 -2.28 15.74 14.95
CA SER A 44 -2.06 16.14 13.55
C SER A 44 -0.87 15.42 12.92
N PHE A 45 0.23 15.25 13.66
CA PHE A 45 1.40 14.52 13.15
C PHE A 45 1.10 13.04 12.95
N ARG A 46 0.37 12.41 13.87
CA ARG A 46 -0.06 11.00 13.72
C ARG A 46 -0.94 10.81 12.51
N ALA A 47 -1.92 11.69 12.32
CA ALA A 47 -2.81 11.64 11.16
C ALA A 47 -2.04 11.83 9.85
N TYR A 48 -1.09 12.78 9.82
CA TYR A 48 -0.25 13.02 8.66
C TYR A 48 0.64 11.81 8.32
N ALA A 49 1.30 11.21 9.32
CA ALA A 49 2.14 10.03 9.13
C ALA A 49 1.34 8.87 8.51
N SER A 50 0.18 8.55 9.09
CA SER A 50 -0.70 7.48 8.58
C SER A 50 -1.18 7.75 7.15
N ALA A 51 -1.54 9.01 6.84
CA ALA A 51 -1.94 9.40 5.50
C ALA A 51 -0.79 9.28 4.49
N ALA A 52 0.43 9.67 4.89
CA ALA A 52 1.62 9.57 4.06
C ALA A 52 2.02 8.11 3.76
N GLU A 53 1.99 7.24 4.76
CA GLU A 53 2.23 5.79 4.60
C GLU A 53 1.20 5.14 3.68
N SER A 54 -0.08 5.48 3.87
CA SER A 54 -1.17 4.98 3.01
C SER A 54 -1.01 5.44 1.56
N ALA A 55 -0.65 6.71 1.35
CA ALA A 55 -0.40 7.24 0.02
C ALA A 55 0.82 6.58 -0.65
N SER A 56 1.91 6.37 0.10
CA SER A 56 3.11 5.68 -0.38
C SER A 56 2.82 4.22 -0.77
N THR A 57 2.08 3.51 0.07
CA THR A 57 1.66 2.12 -0.17
C THR A 57 0.78 2.03 -1.42
N GLN A 58 -0.17 2.95 -1.59
CA GLN A 58 -1.03 2.99 -2.77
C GLN A 58 -0.22 3.26 -4.05
N ALA A 59 0.74 4.19 -4.01
CA ALA A 59 1.60 4.50 -5.15
C ALA A 59 2.47 3.30 -5.55
N SER A 60 3.13 2.67 -4.57
CA SER A 60 3.97 1.48 -4.79
C SER A 60 3.16 0.30 -5.32
N THR A 61 1.97 0.06 -4.74
CA THR A 61 1.06 -1.00 -5.19
C THR A 61 0.64 -0.81 -6.65
N ARG A 62 0.27 0.42 -7.05
CA ARG A 62 -0.09 0.72 -8.44
C ARG A 62 1.08 0.51 -9.40
N MET A 63 2.30 0.89 -9.01
CA MET A 63 3.50 0.67 -9.83
C MET A 63 3.76 -0.83 -10.05
N VAL A 64 3.68 -1.64 -8.97
CA VAL A 64 3.85 -3.09 -9.05
C VAL A 64 2.78 -3.71 -9.94
N ILE A 65 1.51 -3.40 -9.73
CA ILE A 65 0.41 -3.93 -10.55
C ILE A 65 0.60 -3.58 -12.02
N ASN A 66 0.90 -2.32 -12.34
CA ASN A 66 1.15 -1.94 -13.73
C ASN A 66 2.28 -2.75 -14.36
N ARG A 67 3.36 -3.00 -13.61
CA ARG A 67 4.46 -3.87 -14.04
C ARG A 67 3.97 -5.31 -14.25
N LEU A 68 3.19 -5.88 -13.32
CA LEU A 68 2.64 -7.22 -13.45
C LEU A 68 1.72 -7.36 -14.67
N LEU A 69 0.81 -6.40 -14.89
CA LEU A 69 -0.06 -6.39 -16.06
C LEU A 69 0.74 -6.29 -17.37
N MET A 70 1.82 -5.51 -17.38
CA MET A 70 2.72 -5.46 -18.55
C MET A 70 3.45 -6.79 -18.77
N MET A 71 3.85 -7.48 -17.71
CA MET A 71 4.48 -8.80 -17.79
C MET A 71 3.50 -9.82 -18.36
N ILE A 72 2.27 -9.89 -17.82
CA ILE A 72 1.19 -10.74 -18.36
C ILE A 72 0.90 -10.38 -19.82
N ARG A 73 0.91 -9.10 -20.18
CA ARG A 73 0.59 -8.69 -21.55
C ARG A 73 1.65 -9.15 -22.56
N ASN A 74 2.92 -9.15 -22.15
CA ASN A 74 4.05 -9.36 -23.04
C ASN A 74 4.59 -10.80 -22.99
N SER A 75 4.19 -11.62 -22.02
CA SER A 75 4.59 -13.02 -21.97
C SER A 75 3.97 -13.84 -23.10
N THR A 76 4.65 -14.92 -23.46
CA THR A 76 4.29 -15.80 -24.59
C THR A 76 3.37 -16.93 -24.18
N ALA A 77 3.50 -17.42 -22.95
CA ALA A 77 2.68 -18.47 -22.37
C ALA A 77 2.37 -18.15 -20.91
N HIS A 78 1.31 -18.78 -20.42
CA HIS A 78 0.74 -18.54 -19.09
C HIS A 78 0.33 -19.83 -18.44
N GLY A 79 0.42 -19.88 -17.11
CA GLY A 79 -0.09 -20.95 -16.29
C GLY A 79 -0.69 -20.42 -14.99
N PRO A 80 -1.35 -21.27 -14.18
CA PRO A 80 -1.51 -22.70 -14.40
C PRO A 80 -2.56 -23.03 -15.48
N LEU A 81 -2.33 -24.02 -16.34
CA LEU A 81 -3.27 -24.39 -17.42
C LEU A 81 -4.36 -25.34 -16.92
N THR A 82 -4.01 -26.21 -15.97
CA THR A 82 -4.92 -27.18 -15.37
C THR A 82 -4.98 -27.05 -13.86
N LEU A 83 -6.09 -27.52 -13.25
CA LEU A 83 -6.22 -27.55 -11.79
C LEU A 83 -5.17 -28.46 -11.14
N THR A 84 -4.75 -29.54 -11.80
CA THR A 84 -3.73 -30.44 -11.27
C THR A 84 -2.39 -29.73 -11.13
N GLU A 85 -1.95 -29.02 -12.18
CA GLU A 85 -0.73 -28.19 -12.13
C GLU A 85 -0.83 -27.09 -11.07
N ALA A 86 -2.00 -26.45 -10.94
CA ALA A 86 -2.21 -25.45 -9.91
C ALA A 86 -2.05 -26.05 -8.50
N LYS A 87 -2.57 -27.26 -8.28
CA LYS A 87 -2.51 -27.96 -6.99
C LYS A 87 -1.14 -28.48 -6.61
N ASP A 88 -0.22 -28.63 -7.55
CA ASP A 88 1.16 -29.01 -7.26
C ASP A 88 1.91 -27.92 -6.47
N PHE A 89 1.46 -26.66 -6.59
CA PHE A 89 2.07 -25.51 -5.89
C PHE A 89 1.11 -24.82 -4.90
N ASP A 90 -0.20 -24.84 -5.16
CA ASP A 90 -1.23 -24.28 -4.30
C ASP A 90 -2.32 -25.31 -3.99
N THR A 91 -2.26 -25.91 -2.80
CA THR A 91 -3.25 -26.89 -2.37
C THR A 91 -4.68 -26.35 -2.31
N ASN A 92 -4.84 -25.02 -2.19
CA ASN A 92 -6.13 -24.35 -2.14
C ASN A 92 -6.61 -23.86 -3.51
N ALA A 93 -5.88 -24.18 -4.59
CA ALA A 93 -6.29 -23.82 -5.93
C ALA A 93 -7.67 -24.43 -6.23
N THR A 94 -8.53 -23.59 -6.82
CA THR A 94 -9.89 -23.96 -7.21
C THR A 94 -10.10 -23.66 -8.69
N GLN A 95 -11.01 -24.39 -9.32
CA GLN A 95 -11.41 -24.13 -10.71
C GLN A 95 -12.92 -23.97 -10.76
N GLU A 96 -13.35 -22.88 -11.39
CA GLU A 96 -14.75 -22.62 -11.72
C GLU A 96 -14.83 -22.44 -13.24
N GLU A 97 -15.55 -23.34 -13.90
CA GLU A 97 -15.63 -23.42 -15.37
C GLU A 97 -14.23 -23.46 -16.03
N SER A 98 -13.84 -22.36 -16.69
CA SER A 98 -12.58 -22.14 -17.40
C SER A 98 -11.60 -21.24 -16.65
N THR A 99 -11.94 -20.84 -15.41
CA THR A 99 -11.13 -19.96 -14.57
C THR A 99 -10.49 -20.75 -13.44
N ILE A 100 -9.16 -20.69 -13.35
CA ILE A 100 -8.42 -21.26 -12.23
C ILE A 100 -8.05 -20.12 -11.27
N THR A 101 -8.38 -20.30 -10.00
CA THR A 101 -8.00 -19.41 -8.91
C THR A 101 -6.86 -20.03 -8.12
N SER A 102 -5.77 -19.29 -7.93
CA SER A 102 -4.60 -19.75 -7.16
C SER A 102 -3.87 -18.57 -6.50
N ASN A 103 -2.93 -18.86 -5.61
CA ASN A 103 -2.04 -17.87 -4.98
C ASN A 103 -0.83 -17.46 -5.85
N PHE A 104 -0.73 -17.98 -7.08
CA PHE A 104 0.36 -17.68 -8.00
C PHE A 104 -0.10 -17.50 -9.44
N LEU A 105 0.78 -16.94 -10.27
CA LEU A 105 0.61 -16.85 -11.72
C LEU A 105 1.95 -17.14 -12.39
N GLU A 106 1.95 -18.06 -13.34
CA GLU A 106 3.14 -18.40 -14.12
C GLU A 106 3.08 -17.81 -15.51
N MET A 107 4.23 -17.46 -16.03
CA MET A 107 4.36 -16.96 -17.38
C MET A 107 5.76 -17.17 -17.94
N ILE A 108 5.84 -17.23 -19.26
CA ILE A 108 7.10 -17.25 -19.99
C ILE A 108 7.35 -15.85 -20.57
N ASP A 109 8.44 -15.21 -20.14
CA ASP A 109 8.91 -13.92 -20.66
C ASP A 109 9.28 -14.06 -22.16
N PRO A 110 9.27 -13.00 -23.00
CA PRO A 110 9.74 -13.08 -24.39
C PRO A 110 11.16 -13.62 -24.58
N LYS A 111 11.96 -13.63 -23.51
CA LYS A 111 13.31 -14.22 -23.49
C LYS A 111 13.31 -15.73 -23.22
N GLY A 112 12.15 -16.37 -23.12
CA GLY A 112 12.00 -17.79 -22.81
C GLY A 112 12.22 -18.15 -21.33
N ARG A 113 12.25 -17.16 -20.43
CA ARG A 113 12.45 -17.39 -18.99
C ARG A 113 11.12 -17.65 -18.31
N LEU A 114 11.09 -18.65 -17.44
CA LEU A 114 9.92 -18.97 -16.64
C LEU A 114 9.88 -18.05 -15.41
N ILE A 115 8.76 -17.35 -15.26
CA ILE A 115 8.53 -16.38 -14.21
C ILE A 115 7.28 -16.78 -13.46
N ARG A 116 7.34 -16.76 -12.13
CA ARG A 116 6.21 -16.98 -11.24
C ARG A 116 6.04 -15.78 -10.34
N ILE A 117 4.83 -15.25 -10.32
CA ILE A 117 4.40 -14.27 -9.33
C ILE A 117 3.67 -15.07 -8.26
N GLU A 118 4.08 -14.97 -7.00
CA GLU A 118 3.55 -15.81 -5.92
C GLU A 118 3.28 -14.97 -4.68
N HIS A 119 2.13 -15.20 -4.05
CA HIS A 119 1.84 -14.64 -2.75
C HIS A 119 2.25 -15.61 -1.64
N ASN A 120 3.17 -15.17 -0.79
CA ASN A 120 3.50 -15.87 0.44
C ASN A 120 2.71 -15.27 1.61
N ALA A 121 1.68 -16.00 2.05
CA ALA A 121 0.82 -15.60 3.17
C ALA A 121 1.54 -15.61 4.54
N SER A 122 2.63 -16.37 4.69
CA SER A 122 3.39 -16.39 5.96
C SER A 122 4.23 -15.12 6.14
N GLU A 123 4.70 -14.56 5.02
CA GLU A 123 5.55 -13.37 5.00
C GLU A 123 4.80 -12.09 4.59
N ASN A 124 3.49 -12.20 4.31
CA ASN A 124 2.66 -11.11 3.77
C ASN A 124 3.34 -10.38 2.62
N THR A 125 3.99 -11.13 1.72
CA THR A 125 4.83 -10.55 0.68
C THR A 125 4.53 -11.20 -0.66
N LEU A 126 4.46 -10.36 -1.69
CA LEU A 126 4.36 -10.79 -3.07
C LEU A 126 5.76 -10.94 -3.65
N TYR A 127 6.06 -12.13 -4.17
CA TYR A 127 7.35 -12.47 -4.74
C TYR A 127 7.27 -12.59 -6.26
N LEU A 128 8.36 -12.17 -6.90
CA LEU A 128 8.70 -12.53 -8.26
C LEU A 128 9.80 -13.57 -8.21
N ARG A 129 9.48 -14.80 -8.60
CA ARG A 129 10.46 -15.86 -8.81
C ARG A 129 10.80 -15.93 -10.28
N VAL A 130 12.09 -15.90 -10.59
CA VAL A 130 12.60 -16.09 -11.95
C VAL A 130 13.48 -17.33 -11.94
N ASP A 131 13.12 -18.31 -12.75
CA ASP A 131 13.98 -19.44 -13.03
C ASP A 131 14.82 -19.17 -14.29
N GLN A 132 16.11 -19.48 -14.19
CA GLN A 132 17.08 -19.32 -15.27
C GLN A 132 17.17 -20.55 -16.17
N ASN A 133 16.66 -21.70 -15.72
CA ASN A 133 16.81 -23.00 -16.41
C ASN A 133 15.55 -23.46 -17.16
N GLY A 134 14.44 -22.72 -17.07
CA GLY A 134 13.21 -22.98 -17.82
C GLY A 134 12.34 -24.12 -17.25
N ASN A 135 12.59 -24.53 -16.00
CA ASN A 135 11.78 -25.48 -15.26
C ASN A 135 11.83 -25.19 -13.75
N PHE A 136 10.66 -24.95 -13.13
CA PHE A 136 10.51 -24.88 -11.66
C PHE A 136 10.74 -26.26 -11.04
N THR A 137 12.00 -26.68 -10.98
CA THR A 137 12.44 -27.84 -10.22
C THR A 137 13.02 -27.33 -8.91
N TYR A 138 12.69 -27.98 -7.80
CA TYR A 138 13.12 -27.67 -6.42
C TYR A 138 14.65 -27.61 -6.19
N ASP A 139 15.47 -27.77 -7.23
CA ASP A 139 16.93 -27.89 -7.19
C ASP A 139 17.66 -26.78 -7.97
N ASN A 140 16.95 -25.75 -8.44
CA ASN A 140 17.54 -24.67 -9.24
C ASN A 140 17.60 -23.35 -8.46
N SER A 141 18.60 -22.55 -8.80
CA SER A 141 18.87 -21.20 -8.29
C SER A 141 17.73 -20.22 -8.60
N GLU A 142 16.60 -20.37 -7.91
CA GLU A 142 15.46 -19.46 -7.98
C GLU A 142 15.89 -18.10 -7.43
N LEU A 143 15.81 -17.08 -8.28
CA LEU A 143 15.93 -15.71 -7.81
C LEU A 143 14.55 -15.26 -7.35
N ALA A 144 14.33 -15.29 -6.04
CA ALA A 144 13.16 -14.70 -5.40
C ALA A 144 13.42 -13.21 -5.12
N GLN A 145 12.65 -12.35 -5.77
CA GLN A 145 12.68 -10.91 -5.54
C GLN A 145 11.36 -10.46 -4.88
N PRO A 146 11.39 -9.82 -3.69
CA PRO A 146 10.19 -9.25 -3.11
C PRO A 146 9.73 -8.06 -3.98
N LEU A 147 8.47 -8.08 -4.39
CA LEU A 147 7.84 -7.02 -5.18
C LEU A 147 7.07 -6.04 -4.31
N LEU A 148 6.31 -6.56 -3.34
CA LEU A 148 5.43 -5.77 -2.49
C LEU A 148 5.28 -6.47 -1.14
N SER A 149 5.55 -5.76 -0.05
CA SER A 149 5.30 -6.21 1.32
C SER A 149 3.92 -5.76 1.80
N GLY A 150 3.46 -6.32 2.92
CA GLY A 150 2.16 -5.98 3.52
C GLY A 150 0.95 -6.56 2.77
N VAL A 151 1.16 -7.52 1.87
CA VAL A 151 0.09 -8.18 1.12
C VAL A 151 -0.58 -9.23 2.01
N GLU A 152 -1.74 -8.91 2.56
CA GLU A 152 -2.51 -9.78 3.45
C GLU A 152 -3.20 -10.91 2.66
N LYS A 153 -3.74 -10.56 1.49
CA LYS A 153 -4.43 -11.51 0.61
C LYS A 153 -4.06 -11.20 -0.83
N ALA A 154 -3.72 -12.22 -1.61
CA ALA A 154 -3.64 -12.11 -3.05
C ALA A 154 -4.20 -13.37 -3.70
N ALA A 155 -5.01 -13.17 -4.74
CA ALA A 155 -5.59 -14.22 -5.56
C ALA A 155 -5.36 -13.88 -7.03
N PHE A 156 -4.95 -14.90 -7.79
CA PHE A 156 -4.74 -14.84 -9.22
C PHE A 156 -5.82 -15.67 -9.89
N TYR A 157 -6.48 -15.06 -10.87
CA TYR A 157 -7.52 -15.70 -11.66
C TYR A 157 -7.03 -15.82 -13.09
N THR A 158 -6.93 -17.05 -13.58
CA THR A 158 -6.51 -17.34 -14.95
C THR A 158 -7.67 -17.94 -15.71
N LYS A 159 -8.27 -17.14 -16.61
CA LYS A 159 -9.31 -17.62 -17.51
C LYS A 159 -8.68 -18.07 -18.81
N HIS A 160 -8.86 -19.34 -19.16
CA HIS A 160 -8.32 -19.91 -20.38
C HIS A 160 -9.39 -20.12 -21.45
N ARG A 161 -8.97 -20.01 -22.71
CA ARG A 161 -9.74 -20.37 -23.88
C ARG A 161 -8.92 -21.31 -24.75
N ILE A 162 -9.58 -22.29 -25.36
CA ILE A 162 -8.96 -23.19 -26.32
C ILE A 162 -9.03 -22.52 -27.71
N ASN A 163 -7.90 -22.44 -28.41
CA ASN A 163 -7.87 -21.96 -29.79
C ASN A 163 -8.30 -23.06 -30.79
N ASP A 164 -8.42 -22.72 -32.07
CA ASP A 164 -8.83 -23.67 -33.12
C ASP A 164 -7.86 -24.88 -33.28
N GLU A 165 -6.65 -24.77 -32.74
CA GLU A 165 -5.60 -25.79 -32.75
C GLU A 165 -5.59 -26.66 -31.48
N GLY A 166 -6.51 -26.44 -30.54
CA GLY A 166 -6.60 -27.21 -29.29
C GLY A 166 -5.62 -26.76 -28.19
N ILE A 167 -4.94 -25.63 -28.34
CA ILE A 167 -3.97 -25.07 -27.40
C ILE A 167 -4.68 -24.15 -26.41
N TYR A 168 -4.38 -24.31 -25.12
CA TYR A 168 -4.83 -23.40 -24.08
C TYR A 168 -4.13 -22.05 -24.17
N GLN A 169 -4.91 -20.99 -24.35
CA GLN A 169 -4.45 -19.61 -24.33
C GLN A 169 -5.12 -18.88 -23.18
N LEU A 170 -4.36 -18.08 -22.44
CA LEU A 170 -4.94 -17.19 -21.44
C LEU A 170 -5.82 -16.15 -22.15
N GLU A 171 -7.12 -16.19 -21.88
CA GLU A 171 -8.08 -15.18 -22.34
C GLU A 171 -7.94 -13.92 -21.48
N ARG A 172 -7.81 -14.11 -20.16
CA ARG A 172 -7.74 -13.02 -19.19
C ARG A 172 -7.02 -13.46 -17.92
N GLY A 173 -6.03 -12.68 -17.50
CA GLY A 173 -5.41 -12.78 -16.18
C GLY A 173 -5.92 -11.66 -15.28
N SER A 174 -6.47 -12.00 -14.13
CA SER A 174 -6.88 -11.05 -13.10
C SER A 174 -6.09 -11.27 -11.81
N ILE A 175 -5.86 -10.17 -11.09
CA ILE A 175 -5.17 -10.13 -9.81
C ILE A 175 -6.08 -9.37 -8.85
N ASP A 176 -6.39 -9.97 -7.71
CA ASP A 176 -7.06 -9.32 -6.58
C ASP A 176 -6.13 -9.37 -5.38
N LEU A 177 -5.71 -8.20 -4.90
CA LEU A 177 -4.76 -8.09 -3.81
C LEU A 177 -5.24 -7.10 -2.76
N SER A 178 -4.92 -7.38 -1.51
CA SER A 178 -5.20 -6.55 -0.34
C SER A 178 -3.89 -6.25 0.36
N VAL A 179 -3.54 -4.97 0.45
CA VAL A 179 -2.27 -4.48 1.00
C VAL A 179 -2.54 -3.61 2.21
N VAL A 180 -1.83 -3.89 3.30
CA VAL A 180 -1.84 -3.08 4.51
C VAL A 180 -0.57 -2.23 4.51
N PRO A 181 -0.66 -0.91 4.72
CA PRO A 181 0.51 -0.07 4.92
C PRO A 181 1.37 -0.57 6.08
N ASP A 182 2.69 -0.57 5.89
CA ASP A 182 3.63 -1.03 6.90
C ASP A 182 3.50 -0.20 8.19
N ARG A 183 3.66 -0.85 9.34
CA ARG A 183 3.62 -0.17 10.64
C ARG A 183 5.01 0.23 11.03
N ASP A 184 5.23 1.52 11.24
CA ASP A 184 6.27 1.91 12.20
C ASP A 184 5.78 1.49 13.60
N ASN A 185 6.22 0.32 14.06
CA ASN A 185 5.76 -0.37 15.27
C ASN A 185 6.17 0.37 16.58
N THR A 186 6.71 1.58 16.47
CA THR A 186 7.15 2.43 17.57
C THR A 186 6.05 3.34 18.12
N LEU A 187 4.94 3.51 17.39
CA LEU A 187 3.80 4.30 17.82
C LEU A 187 2.64 3.36 18.16
N ALA A 188 2.49 3.06 19.45
CA ALA A 188 1.29 2.41 19.99
C ALA A 188 0.08 3.33 19.75
N ILE A 189 -0.56 3.17 18.58
CA ILE A 189 -1.80 3.83 18.22
C ILE A 189 -2.93 2.92 18.71
N GLU A 190 -3.72 3.43 19.67
CA GLU A 190 -5.04 2.88 19.93
C GLU A 190 -5.89 3.02 18.64
N SER A 191 -6.19 1.89 18.03
CA SER A 191 -7.42 1.64 17.26
C SER A 191 -7.80 2.63 16.15
N ALA A 192 -6.83 3.25 15.46
CA ALA A 192 -7.11 3.69 14.10
C ALA A 192 -7.11 2.44 13.21
N SER A 193 -8.31 1.97 12.83
CA SER A 193 -8.49 0.91 11.83
C SER A 193 -7.68 1.29 10.59
N GLN A 194 -6.54 0.63 10.39
CA GLN A 194 -5.74 0.84 9.18
C GLN A 194 -6.60 0.48 7.98
N SER A 195 -6.64 1.36 7.00
CA SER A 195 -7.41 1.13 5.78
C SER A 195 -6.62 0.19 4.88
N THR A 196 -7.07 -1.05 4.78
CA THR A 196 -6.54 -2.00 3.80
C THR A 196 -6.83 -1.50 2.40
N ILE A 197 -5.80 -1.41 1.57
CA ILE A 197 -5.91 -1.02 0.17
C ILE A 197 -6.18 -2.29 -0.64
N ARG A 198 -7.41 -2.46 -1.13
CA ARG A 198 -7.73 -3.52 -2.09
C ARG A 198 -7.55 -3.02 -3.51
N VAL A 199 -6.83 -3.77 -4.32
CA VAL A 199 -6.67 -3.50 -5.75
C VAL A 199 -7.04 -4.73 -6.55
N ILE A 200 -7.93 -4.51 -7.52
CA ILE A 200 -8.33 -5.52 -8.49
C ILE A 200 -7.89 -5.02 -9.85
N ALA A 201 -7.16 -5.84 -10.57
CA ALA A 201 -6.67 -5.54 -11.90
C ALA A 201 -6.84 -6.73 -12.81
N SER A 202 -7.06 -6.47 -14.09
CA SER A 202 -7.22 -7.51 -15.10
C SER A 202 -6.59 -7.07 -16.40
N THR A 203 -5.99 -8.00 -17.14
CA THR A 203 -5.51 -7.76 -18.49
C THR A 203 -5.65 -8.98 -19.37
N MET A 204 -5.67 -8.73 -20.67
CA MET A 204 -5.62 -9.77 -21.70
C MET A 204 -4.21 -9.77 -22.29
N PRO A 205 -3.60 -10.94 -22.48
CA PRO A 205 -2.32 -11.02 -23.18
C PRO A 205 -2.46 -10.60 -24.63
N ARG A 206 -1.35 -10.19 -25.25
CA ARG A 206 -1.35 -9.88 -26.68
C ARG A 206 -1.66 -11.15 -27.46
N ARG A 207 -2.56 -11.06 -28.44
CA ARG A 207 -2.70 -12.10 -29.46
C ARG A 207 -1.35 -12.25 -30.15
N ILE A 208 -0.75 -13.41 -29.98
CA ILE A 208 0.29 -13.88 -30.89
C ILE A 208 -0.49 -14.53 -32.01
N ASP A 209 -0.73 -13.78 -33.08
CA ASP A 209 -1.22 -14.36 -34.32
C ASP A 209 -0.04 -15.16 -34.91
N TYR A 210 -0.16 -16.50 -34.89
CA TYR A 210 0.74 -17.41 -35.61
C TYR A 210 0.21 -17.63 -37.02
#